data_AF-Q7R7T0-F1
#
_entry.id   AF-Q7R7T0-F1
#
_cell.length_a   1.000
_cell.length_b   1.000
_cell.length_c   1.000
_cell.angle_alpha   90.00
_cell.angle_beta   90.00
_cell.angle_gamma   90.00
#
_symmetry.space_group_name_H-M   'P 1'
#
loop_
_entity.id
_entity.type
_entity.pdbx_description
1 polymer ?
#
loop_
_entity_poly.entity_id
_entity_poly.type
_entity_poly.pdbx_seq_one_letter_code
_entity_poly.pdbx_strand_id
1 'polypeptide(L)'
;MKTENDNWNVSREICLTDFINCPLCYHTNFISMVLFIVGSTFFIFNLLYVSGCIIFAIASAMCFYSNIVGAYTIGSNNKKEFYGYINYTLGCLLFVIGSIYCCFKDDSLSVKLFIFGSSFFLIGALCFMYGITYRQIKNMDWRLLFVYIKIYVTLLCLITYIFYFSFPLFYLFLYRIN
;
A
#
# COMPACT_ATOMS: atom_id res chain seq x y z
N MET A 1 -23.89 12.47 -1.16
CA MET A 1 -25.28 12.24 -1.55
C MET A 1 -25.56 10.76 -1.34
N LYS A 2 -26.36 10.38 -0.34
CA LYS A 2 -26.81 9.00 -0.17
C LYS A 2 -28.12 8.87 -0.95
N THR A 3 -28.13 8.03 -1.97
CA THR A 3 -29.37 7.54 -2.58
C THR A 3 -29.64 6.16 -2.01
N GLU A 4 -30.73 6.06 -1.26
CA GLU A 4 -31.37 4.79 -0.93
C GLU A 4 -31.79 4.07 -2.22
N ASN A 5 -31.72 2.74 -2.14
CA ASN A 5 -32.42 1.74 -2.96
C ASN A 5 -31.54 0.95 -3.95
N ASP A 6 -30.59 0.17 -3.41
CA ASP A 6 -29.99 -0.93 -4.16
C ASP A 6 -30.49 -2.27 -3.61
N ASN A 7 -31.37 -2.90 -4.39
CA ASN A 7 -31.78 -4.29 -4.26
C ASN A 7 -30.54 -5.20 -4.36
N TRP A 8 -30.09 -5.77 -3.24
CA TRP A 8 -28.90 -6.63 -3.12
C TRP A 8 -29.06 -8.05 -3.68
N ASN A 9 -29.71 -8.23 -4.83
CA ASN A 9 -30.02 -9.56 -5.37
C ASN A 9 -29.63 -9.81 -6.83
N VAL A 10 -28.63 -9.10 -7.35
CA VAL A 10 -28.02 -9.46 -8.63
C VAL A 10 -26.52 -9.68 -8.41
N SER A 11 -26.08 -10.93 -8.50
CA SER A 11 -24.66 -11.29 -8.57
C SER A 11 -24.09 -10.81 -9.91
N ARG A 12 -23.90 -9.50 -10.05
CA ARG A 12 -23.21 -8.93 -11.20
C ARG A 12 -21.75 -9.36 -11.13
N GLU A 13 -21.26 -9.91 -12.23
CA GLU A 13 -19.85 -10.28 -12.37
C GLU A 13 -18.99 -9.00 -12.33
N ILE A 14 -17.96 -9.00 -11.47
CA ILE A 14 -17.07 -7.84 -11.31
C ILE A 14 -16.18 -7.75 -12.54
N CYS A 15 -16.33 -6.68 -13.32
CA CYS A 15 -15.58 -6.46 -14.53
C CYS A 15 -14.36 -5.56 -14.29
N LEU A 16 -13.38 -5.63 -15.19
CA LEU A 16 -12.16 -4.81 -15.12
C LEU A 16 -12.47 -3.30 -15.19
N THR A 17 -13.58 -2.93 -15.85
CA THR A 17 -14.13 -1.57 -15.87
C THR A 17 -14.54 -1.08 -14.48
N ASP A 18 -15.00 -1.97 -13.59
CA ASP A 18 -15.38 -1.60 -12.23
C ASP A 18 -14.14 -1.23 -11.39
N PHE A 19 -12.99 -1.86 -11.68
CA PHE A 19 -11.71 -1.48 -11.10
C PHE A 19 -11.27 -0.09 -11.59
N ILE A 20 -11.28 0.14 -12.91
CA ILE A 20 -10.88 1.43 -13.50
C ILE A 20 -11.71 2.59 -12.94
N ASN A 21 -13.03 2.38 -12.80
CA ASN A 21 -13.96 3.40 -12.28
C ASN A 21 -13.90 3.60 -10.76
N CYS A 22 -13.05 2.85 -10.04
CA CYS A 22 -12.89 3.03 -8.60
C CYS A 22 -12.30 4.42 -8.28
N PRO A 23 -12.71 5.06 -7.17
CA PRO A 23 -12.15 6.35 -6.77
C PRO A 23 -10.62 6.36 -6.71
N LEU A 24 -10.01 7.47 -7.12
CA LEU A 24 -8.55 7.62 -7.22
C LEU A 24 -7.81 7.26 -5.93
N CYS A 25 -8.40 7.53 -4.75
CA CYS A 25 -7.79 7.16 -3.48
C CYS A 25 -7.49 5.66 -3.38
N TYR A 26 -8.41 4.79 -3.80
CA TYR A 26 -8.20 3.33 -3.78
C TYR A 26 -7.10 2.89 -4.75
N HIS A 27 -7.04 3.50 -5.94
CA HIS A 27 -5.94 3.28 -6.88
C HIS A 27 -4.60 3.70 -6.30
N THR A 28 -4.53 4.89 -5.69
CA THR A 28 -3.29 5.38 -5.07
C THR A 28 -2.87 4.52 -3.89
N ASN A 29 -3.80 4.01 -3.10
CA ASN A 29 -3.52 3.09 -2.00
C ASN A 29 -2.97 1.76 -2.54
N PHE A 30 -3.59 1.21 -3.57
CA PHE A 30 -3.13 -0.01 -4.22
C PHE A 30 -1.71 0.16 -4.78
N ILE A 31 -1.47 1.21 -5.57
CA ILE A 31 -0.15 1.52 -6.13
C ILE A 31 0.88 1.74 -5.00
N SER A 32 0.51 2.42 -3.91
CA SER A 32 1.40 2.61 -2.78
C SER A 32 1.86 1.30 -2.15
N MET A 33 0.96 0.31 -2.01
CA MET A 33 1.30 -1.03 -1.52
C MET A 33 2.35 -1.72 -2.41
N VAL A 34 2.17 -1.64 -3.73
CA VAL A 34 3.12 -2.18 -4.71
C VAL A 34 4.49 -1.53 -4.53
N LEU A 35 4.53 -0.20 -4.46
CA LEU A 35 5.76 0.55 -4.32
C LEU A 35 6.45 0.29 -2.96
N PHE A 36 5.70 0.06 -1.88
CA PHE A 36 6.27 -0.36 -0.60
C PHE A 36 7.01 -1.70 -0.71
N ILE A 37 6.48 -2.66 -1.47
CA ILE A 37 7.12 -3.96 -1.68
C ILE A 37 8.38 -3.82 -2.53
N VAL A 38 8.29 -3.06 -3.63
CA VAL A 38 9.45 -2.82 -4.50
C VAL A 38 10.55 -2.07 -3.74
N GLY A 39 10.19 -0.99 -3.03
CA GLY A 39 11.13 -0.18 -2.25
C GLY A 39 11.79 -0.97 -1.12
N SER A 40 11.03 -1.77 -0.37
CA SER A 40 11.59 -2.63 0.69
C SER A 40 12.52 -3.72 0.14
N THR A 41 12.26 -4.24 -1.06
CA THR A 41 13.17 -5.19 -1.73
C THR A 41 14.48 -4.51 -2.11
N PHE A 42 14.46 -3.26 -2.55
CA PHE A 42 15.67 -2.50 -2.90
C PHE A 42 16.60 -2.27 -1.70
N PHE A 43 16.08 -2.23 -0.46
CA PHE A 43 16.91 -2.11 0.74
C PHE A 43 17.86 -3.29 0.97
N ILE A 44 17.60 -4.45 0.33
CA ILE A 44 18.48 -5.62 0.40
C ILE A 44 19.78 -5.37 -0.40
N PHE A 45 19.74 -4.50 -1.41
CA PHE A 45 20.84 -4.28 -2.33
C PHE A 45 21.48 -2.90 -2.09
N ASN A 46 22.72 -2.87 -1.58
CA ASN A 46 23.43 -1.62 -1.28
C ASN A 46 23.48 -0.63 -2.46
N LEU A 47 23.64 -1.13 -3.69
CA LEU A 47 23.65 -0.32 -4.92
C LEU A 47 22.31 0.35 -5.23
N LEU A 48 21.19 -0.23 -4.78
CA LEU A 48 19.84 0.28 -5.03
C LEU A 48 19.24 0.97 -3.80
N TYR A 49 19.99 1.07 -2.70
CA TYR A 49 19.46 1.53 -1.42
C TYR A 49 18.79 2.91 -1.52
N VAL A 50 19.48 3.90 -2.10
CA VAL A 50 18.94 5.27 -2.27
C VAL A 50 17.72 5.27 -3.19
N SER A 51 17.72 4.47 -4.26
CA SER A 51 16.55 4.30 -5.11
C SER A 51 15.38 3.67 -4.34
N GLY A 52 15.67 2.73 -3.44
CA GLY A 52 14.70 2.13 -2.53
C GLY A 52 14.08 3.17 -1.62
N CYS A 53 14.90 4.05 -1.02
CA CYS A 53 14.44 5.16 -0.19
C CYS A 53 13.51 6.11 -0.96
N ILE A 54 13.85 6.47 -2.19
CA ILE A 54 13.03 7.35 -3.03
C ILE A 54 11.69 6.68 -3.37
N ILE A 55 11.70 5.42 -3.80
CA ILE A 55 10.48 4.66 -4.11
C ILE A 55 9.59 4.55 -2.86
N PHE A 56 10.19 4.24 -1.70
CA PHE A 56 9.47 4.11 -0.44
C PHE A 56 8.89 5.46 0.01
N ALA A 57 9.59 6.58 -0.21
CA ALA A 57 9.08 7.91 0.08
C ALA A 57 7.86 8.26 -0.79
N ILE A 58 7.91 7.96 -2.09
CA ILE A 58 6.78 8.16 -3.02
C ILE A 58 5.59 7.30 -2.60
N ALA A 59 5.81 6.01 -2.31
CA ALA A 59 4.80 5.10 -1.80
C ALA A 59 4.12 5.67 -0.55
N SER A 60 4.93 6.15 0.40
CA SER A 60 4.46 6.73 1.66
C SER A 60 3.64 8.01 1.42
N ALA A 61 4.03 8.86 0.49
CA ALA A 61 3.28 10.08 0.15
C ALA A 61 1.93 9.76 -0.52
N MET A 62 1.89 8.78 -1.41
CA MET A 62 0.63 8.32 -2.03
C MET A 62 -0.31 7.69 -1.00
N CYS A 63 0.23 6.84 -0.13
CA CYS A 63 -0.50 6.28 1.01
C CYS A 63 -1.05 7.41 1.91
N PHE A 64 -0.23 8.39 2.24
CA PHE A 64 -0.62 9.53 3.08
C PHE A 64 -1.83 10.26 2.48
N TYR A 65 -1.76 10.61 1.19
CA TYR A 65 -2.86 11.23 0.46
C TYR A 65 -4.13 10.37 0.52
N SER A 66 -4.03 9.07 0.19
CA SER A 66 -5.18 8.18 0.18
C SER A 66 -5.86 8.09 1.56
N ASN A 67 -5.07 8.01 2.63
CA ASN A 67 -5.60 7.86 3.99
C ASN A 67 -6.23 9.16 4.51
N ILE A 68 -5.71 10.34 4.13
CA ILE A 68 -6.38 11.62 4.40
C ILE A 68 -7.73 11.70 3.70
N VAL A 69 -7.79 11.36 2.41
CA VAL A 69 -9.04 11.37 1.65
C VAL A 69 -10.03 10.38 2.24
N GLY A 70 -9.57 9.19 2.65
CA GLY A 70 -10.38 8.20 3.37
C GLY A 70 -10.95 8.75 4.68
N ALA A 71 -10.10 9.36 5.52
CA ALA A 71 -10.53 9.99 6.77
C ALA A 71 -11.55 11.11 6.55
N TYR A 72 -11.34 11.96 5.56
CA TYR A 72 -12.26 13.05 5.21
C TYR A 72 -13.61 12.52 4.73
N THR A 73 -13.59 11.48 3.89
CA THR A 73 -14.79 10.89 3.29
C THR A 73 -15.64 10.16 4.31
N ILE A 74 -15.03 9.37 5.19
CA ILE A 74 -15.77 8.67 6.24
C ILE A 74 -16.26 9.64 7.32
N GLY A 75 -15.46 10.67 7.62
CA GLY A 75 -15.74 11.65 8.67
C GLY A 75 -15.93 10.99 10.04
N SER A 76 -16.72 11.62 10.90
CA SER A 76 -17.04 11.07 12.23
C SER A 76 -18.13 9.99 12.21
N ASN A 77 -18.64 9.61 11.03
CA ASN A 77 -19.76 8.66 10.89
C ASN A 77 -19.40 7.25 11.36
N ASN A 78 -18.17 6.80 11.07
CA ASN A 78 -17.63 5.54 11.58
C ASN A 78 -16.32 5.79 12.31
N LYS A 79 -16.41 5.94 13.63
CA LYS A 79 -15.24 6.27 14.48
C LYS A 79 -14.10 5.27 14.31
N LYS A 80 -14.39 3.97 14.17
CA LYS A 80 -13.35 2.93 14.08
C LYS A 80 -12.56 3.05 12.78
N GLU A 81 -13.24 3.14 11.65
CA GLU A 81 -12.60 3.36 10.34
C GLU A 81 -11.88 4.71 10.28
N PHE A 82 -12.47 5.76 10.85
CA PHE A 82 -11.85 7.07 10.96
C PHE A 82 -10.51 6.99 11.71
N TYR A 83 -10.48 6.37 12.90
CA TYR A 83 -9.24 6.16 13.64
C TYR A 83 -8.26 5.27 12.87
N GLY A 84 -8.75 4.29 12.10
CA GLY A 84 -7.94 3.50 11.17
C GLY A 84 -7.19 4.39 10.17
N TYR A 85 -7.91 5.24 9.45
CA TYR A 85 -7.34 6.18 8.49
C TYR A 85 -6.38 7.20 9.12
N ILE A 86 -6.69 7.72 10.32
CA ILE A 86 -5.80 8.65 11.03
C ILE A 86 -4.48 7.97 11.41
N ASN A 87 -4.53 6.75 11.94
CA ASN A 87 -3.32 6.00 12.28
C ASN A 87 -2.48 5.69 11.04
N TYR A 88 -3.10 5.26 9.92
CA TYR A 88 -2.38 5.07 8.66
C TYR A 88 -1.77 6.37 8.12
N THR A 89 -2.45 7.51 8.29
CA THR A 89 -1.91 8.82 7.91
C THR A 89 -0.65 9.15 8.73
N LEU A 90 -0.67 8.94 10.05
CA LEU A 90 0.49 9.14 10.91
C LEU A 90 1.64 8.20 10.56
N GLY A 91 1.35 6.93 10.30
CA GLY A 91 2.34 5.95 9.85
C GLY A 91 3.00 6.36 8.54
N CYS A 92 2.21 6.80 7.55
CA CYS A 92 2.73 7.25 6.26
C CYS A 92 3.54 8.54 6.36
N LEU A 93 3.20 9.47 7.26
CA LEU A 93 4.02 10.64 7.53
C LEU A 93 5.41 10.26 8.07
N LEU A 94 5.46 9.34 9.04
CA LEU A 94 6.72 8.86 9.60
C LEU A 94 7.57 8.13 8.56
N PHE A 95 6.94 7.33 7.68
CA PHE A 95 7.65 6.68 6.59
C PHE A 95 8.16 7.65 5.53
N VAL A 96 7.43 8.72 5.19
CA VAL A 96 7.97 9.78 4.31
C VAL A 96 9.23 10.38 4.92
N ILE A 97 9.17 10.79 6.18
CA ILE A 97 10.31 11.42 6.87
C ILE A 97 11.49 10.45 6.97
N GLY A 98 11.23 9.21 7.41
CA GLY A 98 12.26 8.17 7.54
C GLY A 98 12.91 7.82 6.20
N SER A 99 12.12 7.71 5.13
CA SER A 99 12.63 7.39 3.80
C SER A 99 13.48 8.52 3.22
N ILE A 100 13.05 9.78 3.35
CA ILE A 100 13.85 10.94 2.92
C ILE A 100 15.14 11.02 3.73
N TYR A 101 15.07 10.79 5.05
CA TYR A 101 16.23 10.82 5.92
C TYR A 101 17.26 9.74 5.53
N CYS A 102 16.82 8.51 5.29
CA CYS A 102 17.66 7.40 4.82
C CYS A 102 18.43 7.69 3.53
N CYS A 103 17.90 8.56 2.64
CA CYS A 103 18.63 8.95 1.43
C CYS A 103 19.98 9.62 1.75
N PHE A 104 20.09 10.28 2.91
CA PHE A 104 21.27 11.03 3.31
C PHE A 104 22.04 10.36 4.45
N LYS A 105 21.32 9.75 5.39
CA LYS A 105 21.89 9.14 6.58
C LYS A 105 21.06 7.95 7.03
N ASP A 106 21.67 6.78 7.00
CA ASP A 106 21.10 5.56 7.56
C ASP A 106 21.71 5.28 8.93
N ASP A 107 20.99 5.66 9.99
CA ASP A 107 21.44 5.49 11.37
C ASP A 107 20.29 5.04 12.29
N SER A 108 20.51 4.95 13.60
CA SER A 108 19.46 4.47 14.50
C SER A 108 18.15 5.28 14.46
N LEU A 109 18.16 6.52 13.98
CA LEU A 109 16.97 7.35 13.88
C LEU A 109 16.07 6.88 12.73
N SER A 110 16.63 6.53 11.57
CA SER A 110 15.85 6.02 10.44
C SER A 110 15.09 4.76 10.84
N VAL A 111 15.79 3.79 11.45
CA VAL A 111 15.22 2.53 11.93
C VAL A 111 14.08 2.79 12.91
N LYS A 112 14.27 3.72 13.87
CA LYS A 112 13.20 4.10 14.82
C LYS A 112 11.98 4.67 14.09
N LEU A 113 12.17 5.55 13.11
CA LEU A 113 11.07 6.12 12.32
C LEU A 113 10.29 5.03 11.57
N PHE A 114 10.96 4.04 10.99
CA PHE A 114 10.29 2.89 10.36
C PHE A 114 9.56 2.00 11.37
N ILE A 115 10.12 1.77 12.55
CA ILE A 115 9.44 1.01 13.61
C ILE A 115 8.18 1.73 14.09
N PHE A 116 8.27 3.04 14.36
CA PHE A 116 7.10 3.84 14.76
C PHE A 116 6.07 3.95 13.64
N GLY A 117 6.49 4.15 12.38
CA GLY A 117 5.58 4.14 11.25
C GLY A 117 4.80 2.82 11.15
N SER A 118 5.51 1.70 11.31
CA SER A 118 4.91 0.35 11.28
C SER A 118 3.94 0.11 12.44
N SER A 119 4.22 0.64 13.64
CA SER A 119 3.31 0.48 14.79
C SER A 119 2.00 1.23 14.59
N PHE A 120 2.03 2.44 14.02
CA PHE A 120 0.83 3.16 13.61
C PHE A 120 0.04 2.39 12.55
N PHE A 121 0.72 1.75 11.59
CA PHE A 121 0.04 0.85 10.65
C PHE A 121 -0.63 -0.34 11.35
N LEU A 122 0.03 -0.98 12.31
CA LEU A 122 -0.58 -2.07 13.05
C LEU A 122 -1.84 -1.61 13.79
N ILE A 123 -1.78 -0.46 14.48
CA ILE A 123 -2.93 0.11 15.19
C ILE A 123 -4.06 0.43 14.21
N GLY A 124 -3.75 1.06 13.08
CA GLY A 124 -4.74 1.37 12.04
C GLY A 124 -5.43 0.12 11.51
N ALA A 125 -4.67 -0.94 11.22
CA ALA A 125 -5.20 -2.22 10.77
C ALA A 125 -6.14 -2.85 11.80
N LEU A 126 -5.76 -2.82 13.09
CA LEU A 126 -6.61 -3.30 14.17
C LEU A 126 -7.92 -2.50 14.25
N CYS A 127 -7.88 -1.18 14.13
CA CYS A 127 -9.09 -0.34 14.10
C CYS A 127 -10.04 -0.74 12.97
N PHE A 128 -9.53 -1.01 11.76
CA PHE A 128 -10.34 -1.51 10.65
C PHE A 128 -10.91 -2.89 10.94
N MET A 129 -10.09 -3.84 11.42
CA MET A 129 -10.55 -5.20 11.73
C MET A 129 -11.64 -5.21 12.81
N TYR A 130 -11.49 -4.42 13.88
CA TYR A 130 -12.53 -4.27 14.91
C TYR A 130 -13.77 -3.51 14.42
N GLY A 131 -13.66 -2.80 13.30
CA GLY A 131 -14.77 -2.13 12.61
C GLY A 131 -15.65 -3.09 11.83
N ILE A 132 -15.10 -4.19 11.32
CA ILE A 132 -15.82 -5.14 10.50
C ILE A 132 -16.60 -6.12 11.39
N THR A 133 -17.91 -6.22 11.19
CA THR A 133 -18.74 -7.23 11.88
C THR A 133 -18.62 -8.60 11.21
N TYR A 134 -18.68 -9.68 12.00
CA TYR A 134 -18.61 -11.06 11.49
C TYR A 134 -19.62 -11.37 10.36
N ARG A 135 -20.81 -10.75 10.42
CA ARG A 135 -21.84 -10.86 9.38
C ARG A 135 -21.43 -10.22 8.05
N GLN A 136 -20.65 -9.14 8.07
CA GLN A 136 -20.10 -8.51 6.87
C GLN A 136 -18.99 -9.36 6.25
N ILE A 137 -18.11 -9.95 7.07
CA ILE A 137 -17.07 -10.88 6.59
C ILE A 137 -17.70 -12.09 5.89
N LYS A 138 -18.75 -12.67 6.49
CA LYS A 138 -19.44 -13.84 5.93
C LYS A 138 -20.14 -13.55 4.60
N ASN A 139 -20.59 -12.31 4.40
CA ASN A 139 -21.29 -11.86 3.20
C ASN A 139 -20.35 -11.18 2.18
N MET A 140 -19.06 -11.09 2.47
CA MET A 140 -18.08 -10.50 1.54
C MET A 140 -17.91 -11.46 0.37
N ASP A 141 -18.01 -10.94 -0.86
CA ASP A 141 -17.88 -11.79 -2.05
C ASP A 141 -16.44 -12.32 -2.15
N TRP A 142 -16.29 -13.63 -1.90
CA TRP A 142 -15.01 -14.33 -1.95
C TRP A 142 -14.29 -14.17 -3.29
N ARG A 143 -15.03 -13.93 -4.37
CA ARG A 143 -14.44 -13.66 -5.69
C ARG A 143 -13.62 -12.37 -5.69
N LEU A 144 -14.08 -11.34 -4.97
CA LEU A 144 -13.44 -10.04 -4.86
C LEU A 144 -12.12 -10.13 -4.07
N LEU A 145 -12.16 -10.88 -2.96
CA LEU A 145 -10.99 -11.19 -2.13
C LEU A 145 -9.96 -12.01 -2.93
N PHE A 146 -10.42 -13.00 -3.69
CA PHE A 146 -9.57 -13.85 -4.52
C PHE A 146 -8.93 -13.09 -5.69
N VAL A 147 -9.64 -12.17 -6.34
CA VAL A 147 -9.07 -11.29 -7.38
C VAL A 147 -7.97 -10.40 -6.81
N TYR A 148 -8.18 -9.82 -5.62
CA TYR A 148 -7.17 -9.02 -4.93
C TYR A 148 -5.91 -9.84 -4.63
N ILE A 149 -6.07 -11.05 -4.08
CA ILE A 149 -4.96 -11.96 -3.80
C ILE A 149 -4.26 -12.39 -5.11
N LYS A 150 -5.01 -12.70 -6.17
CA LYS A 150 -4.43 -13.10 -7.47
C LYS A 150 -3.60 -11.99 -8.08
N ILE A 151 -4.11 -10.76 -8.11
CA ILE A 151 -3.39 -9.60 -8.63
C ILE A 151 -2.12 -9.39 -7.80
N TYR A 152 -2.24 -9.48 -6.48
CA TYR A 152 -1.11 -9.34 -5.57
C TYR A 152 -0.01 -10.38 -5.81
N VAL A 153 -0.37 -11.67 -5.88
CA VAL A 153 0.56 -12.77 -6.13
C VAL A 153 1.20 -12.63 -7.52
N THR A 154 0.42 -12.27 -8.54
CA THR A 154 0.92 -12.08 -9.91
C THR A 154 1.94 -10.95 -9.97
N LEU A 155 1.66 -9.84 -9.30
CA LEU A 155 2.55 -8.69 -9.24
C LEU A 155 3.83 -9.00 -8.45
N LEU A 156 3.71 -9.74 -7.35
CA LEU A 156 4.86 -10.23 -6.59
C LEU A 156 5.75 -11.10 -7.48
N CYS A 157 5.16 -12.06 -8.22
CA CYS A 157 5.89 -12.92 -9.15
C CYS A 157 6.54 -12.13 -10.29
N LEU A 158 5.87 -11.09 -10.83
CA LEU A 158 6.44 -10.22 -11.87
C LEU A 158 7.63 -9.43 -11.34
N ILE A 159 7.53 -8.87 -10.14
CA ILE A 159 8.63 -8.18 -9.46
C ILE A 159 9.78 -9.15 -9.25
N THR A 160 9.53 -10.34 -8.68
CA THR A 160 10.57 -11.36 -8.49
C THR A 160 11.22 -11.76 -9.81
N TYR A 161 10.45 -11.92 -10.89
CA TYR A 161 10.97 -12.26 -12.22
C TYR A 161 11.89 -11.16 -12.79
N ILE A 162 11.48 -9.89 -12.73
CA ILE A 162 12.30 -8.76 -13.21
C ILE A 162 13.62 -8.70 -12.43
N PHE A 163 13.57 -8.87 -11.11
CA PHE A 163 14.79 -8.85 -10.30
C PHE A 163 15.68 -10.07 -10.52
N TYR A 164 15.13 -11.28 -10.63
CA TYR A 164 15.93 -12.49 -10.74
C TYR A 164 16.49 -12.68 -12.15
N PHE A 165 15.77 -12.25 -13.19
CA PHE A 165 16.10 -12.52 -14.58
C PHE A 165 16.72 -11.30 -15.30
N SER A 166 16.25 -10.08 -15.04
CA SER A 166 16.75 -8.88 -15.71
C SER A 166 17.98 -8.26 -15.03
N PHE A 167 18.11 -8.42 -13.71
CA PHE A 167 19.19 -7.81 -12.94
C PHE A 167 20.58 -8.42 -13.21
N PRO A 168 20.76 -9.76 -13.33
CA PRO A 168 22.05 -10.34 -13.71
C PRO A 168 22.48 -9.89 -15.11
N LEU A 169 21.54 -9.74 -16.03
CA LEU A 169 21.77 -9.27 -17.39
C LEU A 169 22.21 -7.79 -17.42
N PHE A 170 21.60 -6.93 -16.59
CA PHE A 170 21.98 -5.53 -16.48
C PHE A 170 23.33 -5.34 -15.79
N TYR A 171 23.63 -6.13 -14.75
CA TYR A 171 24.92 -6.15 -14.06
C TYR A 171 26.05 -6.59 -14.99
N LEU A 172 25.83 -7.65 -15.79
CA LEU A 172 26.77 -8.09 -16.83
C LEU A 172 26.97 -7.06 -17.95
N PHE A 173 25.93 -6.28 -18.30
CA PHE A 173 26.03 -5.26 -19.33
C PHE A 173 26.85 -4.05 -18.88
N LEU A 174 26.68 -3.58 -17.64
CA LEU A 174 27.45 -2.46 -17.07
C LEU A 174 28.93 -2.80 -16.85
N TYR A 175 29.24 -4.02 -16.41
CA TYR A 175 30.63 -4.47 -16.20
C TYR A 175 31.40 -4.76 -17.50
N ARG A 176 30.71 -4.82 -18.64
CA ARG A 176 31.33 -5.03 -19.96
C ARG A 176 31.71 -3.72 -20.67
N ILE A 177 31.32 -2.57 -20.10
CA ILE A 177 31.53 -1.23 -20.67
C ILE A 177 32.63 -0.45 -19.91
N ASN A 178 33.11 -0.96 -18.78
CA ASN A 178 34.36 -0.54 -18.13
C ASN A 178 35.49 -1.53 -18.42
#